data_AF-X0WQ69-F1
#
_entry.id   AF-X0WQ69-F1
#
_cell.length_a   1.000
_cell.length_b   1.000
_cell.length_c   1.000
_cell.angle_alpha   90.00
_cell.angle_beta   90.00
_cell.angle_gamma   90.00
#
_symmetry.space_group_name_H-M   'P 1'
#
loop_
_entity.id
_entity.type
_entity.pdbx_description
1 polymer ?
#
loop_
_entity_poly.entity_id
_entity_poly.type
_entity_poly.pdbx_seq_one_letter_code
_entity_poly.pdbx_strand_id
1 'polypeptide(L)'
;QPDQHVFPICYEAARAMVEKAGDMVGIKLRPHDLRRHAATHASRSGVPVEIVSKVILRHANLSTTQRYLGKVSDVEAMRWIDNLYS
;
A
#
# COMPACT_ATOMS: atom_id res chain seq x y z
N GLN A 1 9.90 4.57 -27.71
CA GLN A 1 8.63 4.45 -28.46
C GLN A 1 7.53 4.10 -27.47
N PRO A 2 6.29 4.55 -27.66
CA PRO A 2 5.20 4.43 -26.66
C PRO A 2 4.83 2.98 -26.29
N ASP A 3 5.18 2.01 -27.14
CA ASP A 3 4.69 0.62 -27.04
C ASP A 3 5.73 -0.37 -26.48
N GLN A 4 6.85 0.14 -25.96
CA GLN A 4 7.88 -0.72 -25.38
C GLN A 4 7.52 -1.05 -23.93
N HIS A 5 7.04 -2.28 -23.71
CA HIS A 5 6.82 -2.78 -22.36
C HIS A 5 8.14 -2.86 -21.58
N VAL A 6 8.13 -2.39 -20.32
CA VAL A 6 9.27 -2.55 -19.40
C VAL A 6 9.57 -4.02 -19.14
N PHE A 7 8.53 -4.84 -19.07
CA PHE A 7 8.63 -6.30 -18.98
C PHE A 7 7.93 -6.94 -20.18
N PRO A 8 8.56 -7.91 -20.87
CA PRO A 8 8.00 -8.54 -22.06
C PRO A 8 6.94 -9.61 -21.71
N ILE A 9 5.98 -9.28 -20.85
CA ILE A 9 4.93 -10.20 -20.39
C ILE A 9 3.56 -9.50 -20.35
N CYS A 10 2.49 -10.26 -20.57
CA CYS A 10 1.12 -9.78 -20.37
C CYS A 10 0.71 -9.84 -18.89
N TYR A 11 -0.46 -9.27 -18.59
CA TYR A 11 -1.01 -9.28 -17.23
C TYR A 11 -1.24 -10.69 -16.69
N GLU A 12 -1.73 -11.60 -17.52
CA GLU A 12 -2.02 -12.99 -17.16
C GLU A 12 -0.75 -13.74 -16.75
N ALA A 13 0.35 -13.51 -17.48
CA ALA A 13 1.66 -14.07 -17.15
C ALA A 13 2.15 -13.52 -15.79
N ALA A 14 2.07 -12.20 -15.57
CA ALA A 14 2.43 -11.61 -14.28
C ALA A 14 1.57 -12.14 -13.13
N ARG A 15 0.27 -12.32 -13.36
CA ARG A 15 -0.66 -12.90 -12.38
C ARG A 15 -0.28 -14.35 -12.03
N ALA A 16 -0.03 -15.19 -13.04
CA ALA A 16 0.36 -16.58 -12.84
C ALA A 16 1.70 -16.71 -12.08
N MET A 17 2.66 -15.80 -12.34
CA MET A 17 3.91 -15.74 -11.58
C MET A 17 3.66 -15.46 -10.09
N VAL A 18 2.77 -14.51 -9.77
CA VAL A 18 2.43 -14.18 -8.38
C VAL A 18 1.67 -15.31 -7.70
N GLU A 19 0.73 -15.96 -8.38
CA GLU A 19 -0.01 -17.11 -7.85
C GLU A 19 0.96 -18.27 -7.53
N LYS A 20 1.86 -18.61 -8.47
CA LYS A 20 2.90 -19.63 -8.25
C LYS A 20 3.80 -19.32 -7.05
N ALA A 21 4.21 -18.07 -6.89
CA ALA A 21 5.02 -17.65 -5.75
C ALA A 21 4.25 -17.81 -4.42
N GLY A 22 2.94 -17.54 -4.43
CA GLY A 22 2.07 -17.81 -3.28
C GLY A 22 2.00 -19.30 -2.93
N ASP A 23 1.78 -20.16 -3.93
CA ASP A 23 1.70 -21.61 -3.75
C ASP A 23 3.00 -22.19 -3.17
N MET A 24 4.15 -21.69 -3.62
CA MET A 24 5.47 -22.09 -3.10
C MET A 24 5.65 -21.85 -1.60
N VAL A 25 4.95 -20.87 -1.02
CA VAL A 25 5.00 -20.55 0.41
C VAL A 25 3.69 -20.87 1.13
N GLY A 26 2.76 -21.58 0.48
CA GLY A 26 1.50 -22.03 1.07
C GLY A 26 0.49 -20.91 1.33
N ILE A 27 0.55 -19.78 0.61
CA ILE A 27 -0.38 -18.66 0.77
C ILE A 27 -1.12 -18.34 -0.54
N LYS A 28 -2.39 -17.95 -0.44
CA LYS A 28 -3.13 -17.42 -1.59
C LYS A 28 -2.71 -15.97 -1.88
N LEU A 29 -1.73 -15.80 -2.74
CA LEU A 29 -1.19 -14.49 -3.12
C LEU A 29 -1.80 -13.97 -4.43
N ARG A 30 -2.18 -12.69 -4.48
CA ARG A 30 -2.61 -12.00 -5.71
C ARG A 30 -1.77 -10.74 -5.95
N PRO A 31 -1.67 -10.24 -7.20
CA PRO A 31 -0.91 -9.01 -7.49
C PRO A 31 -1.32 -7.81 -6.64
N HIS A 32 -2.62 -7.67 -6.33
CA HIS A 32 -3.10 -6.57 -5.51
C HIS A 32 -2.70 -6.68 -4.02
N ASP A 33 -2.41 -7.89 -3.52
CA ASP A 33 -1.94 -8.07 -2.15
C ASP A 33 -0.49 -7.55 -1.99
N LEU A 34 0.35 -7.66 -3.03
CA LEU A 34 1.68 -7.03 -3.07
C LEU A 34 1.58 -5.50 -2.97
N ARG A 35 0.62 -4.90 -3.68
CA ARG A 35 0.35 -3.47 -3.62
C ARG A 35 -0.12 -3.02 -2.23
N ARG A 36 -0.99 -3.80 -1.56
CA ARG A 36 -1.39 -3.53 -0.18
C ARG A 36 -0.21 -3.62 0.78
N HIS A 37 0.62 -4.66 0.64
CA HIS A 37 1.81 -4.84 1.45
C HIS A 37 2.76 -3.64 1.36
N ALA A 38 3.05 -3.16 0.14
CA ALA A 38 3.91 -1.99 -0.06
C ALA A 38 3.38 -0.73 0.64
N ALA A 39 2.07 -0.48 0.55
CA ALA A 39 1.45 0.67 1.22
C ALA A 39 1.47 0.53 2.76
N THR A 40 1.16 -0.66 3.28
CA THR A 40 1.23 -0.93 4.73
C THR A 40 2.66 -0.80 5.25
N HIS A 41 3.64 -1.34 4.54
CA HIS A 41 5.05 -1.23 4.91
C HIS A 41 5.48 0.24 4.98
N ALA A 42 5.24 1.02 3.92
CA ALA A 42 5.57 2.45 3.90
C ALA A 42 4.90 3.22 5.05
N SER A 43 3.60 3.00 5.27
CA SER A 43 2.87 3.64 6.36
C SER A 43 3.46 3.27 7.74
N ARG A 44 3.80 2.00 7.98
CA ARG A 44 4.42 1.55 9.23
C ARG A 44 5.85 2.06 9.42
N SER A 45 6.56 2.37 8.34
CA SER A 45 7.85 3.06 8.36
C SER A 45 7.75 4.57 8.58
N GLY A 46 6.55 5.11 8.85
CA GLY A 46 6.35 6.54 9.11
C GLY A 46 6.24 7.41 7.86
N VAL A 47 6.07 6.82 6.67
CA VAL A 47 5.85 7.61 5.45
C VAL A 47 4.50 8.33 5.54
N PRO A 48 4.44 9.65 5.30
CA PRO A 48 3.19 10.41 5.33
C PRO A 48 2.11 9.82 4.41
N VAL A 49 0.85 9.86 4.85
CA VAL A 49 -0.26 9.21 4.16
C VAL A 49 -0.49 9.78 2.75
N GLU A 50 -0.17 11.05 2.53
CA GLU A 50 -0.23 11.73 1.25
C GLU A 50 0.75 11.10 0.25
N ILE A 51 1.96 10.78 0.70
CA ILE A 51 3.00 10.15 -0.11
C ILE A 51 2.58 8.71 -0.44
N VAL A 52 2.11 7.96 0.55
CA VAL A 52 1.57 6.60 0.32
C VAL A 52 0.41 6.66 -0.68
N SER A 53 -0.48 7.64 -0.55
CA SER A 53 -1.65 7.80 -1.41
C SER A 53 -1.29 8.18 -2.84
N LYS A 54 -0.37 9.12 -3.06
CA LYS A 54 -0.11 9.72 -4.38
C LYS A 54 1.01 9.03 -5.15
N VAL A 55 2.02 8.51 -4.47
CA VAL A 55 3.19 7.89 -5.10
C VAL A 55 3.00 6.37 -5.22
N ILE A 56 2.66 5.70 -4.12
CA ILE A 56 2.58 4.23 -4.06
C ILE A 56 1.24 3.75 -4.61
N LEU A 57 0.13 4.27 -4.05
CA LEU A 57 -1.21 3.85 -4.43
C LEU A 57 -1.76 4.62 -5.63
N ARG A 58 -1.30 5.84 -5.90
CA ARG A 58 -1.85 6.69 -6.98
C ARG A 58 -3.38 6.83 -6.89
N HIS A 59 -3.92 6.96 -5.69
CA HIS A 59 -5.35 7.23 -5.51
C HIS A 59 -5.68 8.67 -5.88
N ALA A 60 -6.77 8.86 -6.62
CA ALA A 60 -7.29 10.18 -6.97
C ALA A 60 -7.66 10.98 -5.71
N ASN A 61 -8.30 10.33 -4.73
CA ASN A 61 -8.74 10.94 -3.48
C ASN A 61 -7.96 10.39 -2.28
N LEU A 62 -7.56 11.27 -1.36
CA LEU A 62 -6.83 10.88 -0.15
C LEU A 62 -7.70 10.03 0.78
N SER A 63 -9.02 10.25 0.79
CA SER A 63 -10.00 9.48 1.57
C SER A 63 -9.96 7.98 1.30
N THR A 64 -9.64 7.56 0.07
CA THR A 64 -9.46 6.14 -0.29
C THR A 64 -8.29 5.51 0.47
N THR A 65 -7.24 6.28 0.75
CA THR A 65 -6.06 5.85 1.52
C THR A 65 -6.26 6.01 3.02
N GLN A 66 -7.01 7.02 3.47
CA GLN A 66 -7.33 7.21 4.88
C GLN A 66 -8.11 6.04 5.49
N ARG A 67 -8.85 5.28 4.67
CA ARG A 67 -9.53 4.06 5.10
C ARG A 67 -8.58 2.98 5.66
N TYR A 68 -7.27 3.11 5.45
CA TYR A 68 -6.23 2.21 5.96
C TYR A 68 -5.56 2.69 7.25
N LEU A 69 -5.82 3.93 7.71
CA LEU A 69 -5.18 4.52 8.89
C LEU A 69 -5.73 4.00 10.23
N GLY A 70 -6.69 3.06 10.20
CA GLY A 70 -7.40 2.64 11.41
C GLY A 70 -8.15 3.81 12.05
N LYS A 71 -8.66 3.61 13.26
CA LYS A 71 -9.10 4.71 14.11
C LYS A 71 -7.97 5.03 15.08
N VAL A 72 -7.61 6.30 15.20
CA VAL A 72 -6.72 6.77 16.27
C VAL A 72 -7.43 6.49 17.60
N SER A 73 -6.72 5.90 18.57
CA SER A 73 -7.28 5.69 19.90
C SER A 73 -7.40 7.02 20.64
N ASP A 74 -8.36 7.15 21.57
CA ASP A 74 -8.50 8.38 22.38
C ASP A 74 -7.21 8.72 23.14
N VAL A 75 -6.46 7.68 23.54
CA VAL A 75 -5.17 7.81 24.22
C VAL A 75 -4.09 8.41 23.30
N GLU A 76 -4.02 7.96 22.04
CA GLU A 76 -3.11 8.58 21.06
C GLU A 76 -3.54 10.01 20.76
N ALA A 77 -4.84 10.26 20.58
CA ALA A 77 -5.35 11.59 20.30
C ALA A 77 -4.98 12.59 21.41
N MET A 78 -5.15 12.21 22.68
CA MET A 78 -4.75 13.02 23.84
C MET A 78 -3.25 13.32 23.84
N ARG A 79 -2.39 12.32 23.55
CA ARG A 79 -0.94 12.54 23.44
C ARG A 79 -0.55 13.50 22.33
N TRP A 80 -1.24 13.46 21.20
CA TRP A 80 -1.01 14.42 20.10
C TRP A 80 -1.42 15.84 20.49
N ILE A 81 -2.53 16.00 21.22
CA ILE A 81 -2.99 17.30 21.75
C ILE A 81 -1.93 17.87 22.70
N ASP A 82 -1.49 17.09 23.69
CA ASP A 82 -0.49 17.55 24.66
C ASP A 82 0.81 18.02 23.99
N ASN A 83 1.30 17.28 22.98
CA ASN A 83 2.51 17.64 22.23
C ASN A 83 2.35 18.89 21.35
N LEU A 84 1.12 19.20 20.87
CA LEU A 84 0.85 20.37 20.03
C LEU A 84 0.70 21.67 20.84
N TYR A 85 0.28 21.55 22.11
CA TYR A 85 0.05 22.67 23.02
C TYR A 85 1.16 22.85 24.07
N SER A 86 2.23 22.06 23.99
CA SER A 86 3.49 22.25 24.73
C SER A 86 4.40 23.24 24.00
#